data_AF-A0A1Q7KJT2-F1
#
_entry.id   AF-A0A1Q7KJT2-F1
#
_cell.length_a   1.000
_cell.length_b   1.000
_cell.length_c   1.000
_cell.angle_alpha   90.00
_cell.angle_beta   90.00
_cell.angle_gamma   90.00
#
_symmetry.space_group_name_H-M   'P 1'
#
loop_
_entity.id
_entity.type
_entity.pdbx_description
1 polymer ?
#
loop_
_entity_poly.entity_id
_entity_poly.type
_entity_poly.pdbx_seq_one_letter_code
_entity_poly.pdbx_strand_id
1 'polypeptide(L)'
;MALIGLFFVPSAHAWGCRGHQTVAYLAEKHLTPAARQMLDQLLSDHPIDPQLKRWCGNSLSDPFADAATWPDDVRAERNNGPWHYIDIPRDKHGGPLAEFCGPDGCVTRAISEQFAILKDKSAVSSAICTSRSMPSTTETMEATASR
;
A
#
# COMPACT_ATOMS: atom_id res chain seq x y z
N MET A 1 26.11 44.90 -5.98
CA MET A 1 24.83 44.18 -6.16
C MET A 1 25.14 42.82 -6.79
N ALA A 2 25.06 41.75 -6.01
CA ALA A 2 25.15 40.38 -6.54
C ALA A 2 24.13 39.53 -5.78
N LEU A 3 22.92 39.46 -6.33
CA LEU A 3 21.91 38.46 -5.98
C LEU A 3 21.91 37.45 -7.12
N ILE A 4 22.81 36.47 -7.04
CA ILE A 4 22.75 35.28 -7.91
C ILE A 4 22.89 34.07 -7.01
N GLY A 5 21.77 33.38 -6.85
CA GLY A 5 21.64 32.16 -6.07
C GLY A 5 20.18 31.71 -6.09
N LEU A 6 19.58 31.62 -7.28
CA LEU A 6 18.29 30.94 -7.41
C LEU A 6 18.53 29.46 -7.12
N PHE A 7 17.94 29.01 -6.03
CA PHE A 7 17.98 27.66 -5.49
C PHE A 7 17.58 26.62 -6.54
N PHE A 8 18.55 25.85 -7.04
CA PHE A 8 18.27 24.55 -7.63
C PHE A 8 18.02 23.56 -6.48
N VAL A 9 16.84 23.61 -5.88
CA VAL A 9 16.39 22.52 -5.01
C VAL A 9 16.03 21.37 -5.95
N PRO A 10 16.74 20.22 -5.90
CA PRO A 10 16.35 19.07 -6.69
C PRO A 10 14.95 18.65 -6.25
N SER A 11 14.05 18.45 -7.22
CA SER A 11 12.73 17.91 -6.94
C SER A 11 12.90 16.57 -6.21
N ALA A 12 12.47 16.49 -4.96
CA ALA A 12 12.42 15.24 -4.25
C ALA A 12 11.39 14.35 -4.97
N HIS A 13 11.87 13.33 -5.68
CA HIS A 13 11.00 12.38 -6.34
C HIS A 13 10.51 11.39 -5.29
N ALA A 14 9.33 11.66 -4.72
CA ALA A 14 8.55 10.58 -4.11
C ALA A 14 8.39 9.46 -5.16
N TRP A 15 8.26 8.23 -4.70
CA TRP A 15 8.07 7.07 -5.56
C TRP A 15 6.79 7.26 -6.37
N GLY A 16 6.87 7.85 -7.57
CA GLY A 16 5.75 7.91 -8.50
C GLY A 16 5.55 6.56 -9.17
N CYS A 17 4.78 6.51 -10.25
CA CYS A 17 4.52 5.30 -11.03
C CYS A 17 5.76 4.43 -11.28
N ARG A 18 6.82 5.04 -11.84
CA ARG A 18 8.07 4.33 -12.15
C ARG A 18 8.79 3.80 -10.91
N GLY A 19 8.68 4.49 -9.78
CA GLY A 19 9.31 4.08 -8.52
C GLY A 19 8.70 2.79 -8.00
N HIS A 20 7.37 2.76 -7.86
CA HIS A 20 6.63 1.57 -7.43
C HIS A 20 6.86 0.38 -8.38
N GLN A 21 6.75 0.62 -9.70
CA GLN A 21 6.99 -0.40 -10.71
C GLN A 21 8.42 -0.98 -10.63
N THR A 22 9.44 -0.11 -10.48
CA THR A 22 10.84 -0.55 -10.38
C THR A 22 11.09 -1.40 -9.14
N VAL A 23 10.52 -1.01 -7.99
CA VAL A 23 10.65 -1.79 -6.74
C VAL A 23 10.01 -3.17 -6.91
N ALA A 24 8.81 -3.26 -7.51
CA ALA A 24 8.14 -4.53 -7.76
C ALA A 24 8.96 -5.45 -8.70
N TYR A 25 9.47 -4.91 -9.80
CA TYR A 25 10.34 -5.64 -10.73
C TYR A 25 11.59 -6.20 -10.04
N LEU A 26 12.23 -5.42 -9.17
CA LEU A 26 13.40 -5.88 -8.43
C LEU A 26 13.03 -6.93 -7.40
N ALA A 27 11.94 -6.72 -6.64
CA ALA A 27 11.46 -7.67 -5.66
C ALA A 27 11.13 -9.03 -6.29
N GLU A 28 10.49 -9.05 -7.46
CA GLU A 28 10.14 -10.26 -8.19
C GLU A 28 11.37 -11.15 -8.47
N LYS A 29 12.49 -10.54 -8.88
CA LYS A 29 13.75 -11.23 -9.17
C LYS A 29 14.41 -11.87 -7.95
N HIS A 30 14.04 -11.43 -6.75
CA HIS A 30 14.54 -11.96 -5.49
C HIS A 30 13.58 -12.95 -4.83
N LEU A 31 12.44 -13.27 -5.47
CA LEU A 31 11.52 -14.27 -4.96
C LEU A 31 12.11 -15.68 -5.06
N THR A 32 11.80 -16.51 -4.08
CA THR A 32 11.98 -17.96 -4.21
C THR A 32 10.98 -18.51 -5.24
N PRO A 33 11.23 -19.68 -5.86
CA PRO A 33 10.29 -20.26 -6.82
C PRO A 33 8.87 -20.46 -6.24
N ALA A 34 8.77 -20.88 -4.98
CA ALA A 34 7.48 -21.05 -4.30
C ALA A 34 6.75 -19.70 -4.11
N ALA A 35 7.47 -18.64 -3.73
CA ALA A 35 6.89 -17.30 -3.58
C ALA A 35 6.46 -16.71 -4.92
N ARG A 36 7.22 -16.95 -6.00
CA ARG A 36 6.87 -16.54 -7.36
C ARG A 36 5.56 -17.18 -7.81
N GLN A 37 5.40 -18.49 -7.60
CA GLN A 37 4.17 -19.21 -7.92
C GLN A 37 2.96 -18.66 -7.15
N MET A 38 3.11 -18.36 -5.85
CA MET A 38 2.04 -17.77 -5.06
C MET A 38 1.66 -16.36 -5.55
N LEU A 39 2.64 -15.54 -5.93
CA LEU A 39 2.40 -14.21 -6.51
C LEU A 39 1.65 -14.30 -7.84
N ASP A 40 2.07 -15.18 -8.75
CA ASP A 40 1.40 -15.38 -10.03
C ASP A 40 -0.05 -15.84 -9.86
N GLN A 41 -0.29 -16.79 -8.95
CA GLN A 41 -1.64 -17.24 -8.63
C GLN A 41 -2.49 -16.10 -8.08
N LEU A 42 -1.97 -15.33 -7.12
CA LEU A 42 -2.70 -14.23 -6.51
C LEU A 42 -3.09 -13.16 -7.53
N LEU A 43 -2.17 -12.76 -8.40
CA LEU A 43 -2.45 -11.76 -9.43
C LEU A 43 -3.39 -12.28 -10.53
N SER A 44 -3.36 -13.58 -10.82
CA SER A 44 -4.30 -14.21 -11.76
C SER A 44 -5.72 -14.31 -11.18
N ASP A 45 -5.85 -14.57 -9.88
CA ASP A 45 -7.16 -14.69 -9.22
C ASP A 45 -7.82 -13.32 -8.98
N HIS A 46 -7.02 -12.25 -8.92
CA HIS A 46 -7.47 -10.87 -8.68
C HIS A 46 -6.95 -9.91 -9.75
N PRO A 47 -7.41 -10.03 -11.01
CA PRO A 47 -7.02 -9.10 -12.05
C PRO A 47 -7.50 -7.68 -11.72
N ILE A 48 -6.71 -6.68 -12.08
CA ILE A 48 -7.10 -5.28 -11.97
C ILE A 48 -8.34 -5.04 -12.86
N ASP A 49 -9.36 -4.39 -12.31
CA ASP A 49 -10.57 -4.03 -13.05
C ASP A 49 -10.21 -3.19 -14.29
N PRO A 50 -10.54 -3.64 -15.51
CA PRO A 50 -10.28 -2.89 -16.74
C PRO A 50 -10.93 -1.51 -16.79
N GLN A 51 -11.96 -1.25 -15.98
CA GLN A 51 -12.64 0.04 -15.88
C GLN A 51 -11.97 0.99 -14.87
N LEU A 52 -11.03 0.50 -14.06
CA LEU A 52 -10.33 1.33 -13.09
C LEU A 52 -9.56 2.43 -13.83
N LYS A 53 -9.82 3.69 -13.47
CA LYS A 53 -9.07 4.82 -14.00
C LYS A 53 -7.67 4.81 -13.38
N ARG A 54 -6.68 4.43 -14.18
CA ARG A 54 -5.29 4.36 -13.73
C ARG A 54 -4.55 5.67 -13.89
N TRP A 55 -3.93 6.13 -12.81
CA TRP A 55 -3.08 7.32 -12.79
C TRP A 55 -1.83 7.13 -13.63
N CYS A 56 -1.24 5.93 -13.59
CA CYS A 56 0.01 5.61 -14.27
C CYS A 56 -0.13 5.25 -15.76
N GLY A 57 -1.36 5.33 -16.29
CA GLY A 57 -1.67 5.04 -17.69
C GLY A 57 -1.89 3.55 -17.95
N ASN A 58 -1.43 3.10 -19.13
CA ASN A 58 -1.72 1.77 -19.64
C ASN A 58 -1.05 0.67 -18.81
N SER A 59 -1.64 -0.53 -18.85
CA SER A 59 -1.07 -1.71 -18.23
C SER A 59 0.29 -2.10 -18.77
N LEU A 60 1.14 -2.58 -17.86
CA LEU A 60 2.43 -3.19 -18.17
C LEU A 60 2.28 -4.68 -18.45
N SER A 61 3.24 -5.23 -19.20
CA SER A 61 3.29 -6.67 -19.48
C SER A 61 3.70 -7.51 -18.26
N ASP A 62 4.32 -6.89 -17.26
CA ASP A 62 4.69 -7.54 -16.01
C ASP A 62 3.57 -7.35 -14.98
N PRO A 63 2.89 -8.42 -14.54
CA PRO A 63 1.73 -8.30 -13.67
C PRO A 63 2.04 -7.69 -12.30
N PHE A 64 3.23 -7.93 -11.75
CA PHE A 64 3.56 -7.45 -10.41
C PHE A 64 3.89 -5.96 -10.43
N ALA A 65 4.67 -5.52 -11.41
CA ALA A 65 4.90 -4.11 -11.65
C ALA A 65 3.62 -3.38 -12.06
N ASP A 66 2.73 -4.03 -12.81
CA ASP A 66 1.44 -3.43 -13.19
C ASP A 66 0.56 -3.16 -11.96
N ALA A 67 0.48 -4.14 -11.05
CA ALA A 67 -0.27 -4.04 -9.81
C ALA A 67 0.35 -3.09 -8.76
N ALA A 68 1.65 -2.78 -8.88
CA ALA A 68 2.37 -2.01 -7.86
C ALA A 68 1.83 -0.58 -7.64
N THR A 69 1.08 -0.02 -8.60
CA THR A 69 0.48 1.32 -8.51
C THR A 69 -0.99 1.30 -8.13
N TRP A 70 -1.60 0.11 -8.07
CA TRP A 70 -3.03 -0.04 -7.80
C TRP A 70 -3.49 0.62 -6.49
N PRO A 71 -2.74 0.57 -5.37
CA PRO A 71 -3.16 1.23 -4.13
C PRO A 71 -3.37 2.74 -4.27
N ASP A 72 -2.61 3.41 -5.15
CA ASP A 72 -2.80 4.83 -5.45
C ASP A 72 -4.04 5.06 -6.33
N ASP A 73 -4.30 4.15 -7.29
CA ASP A 73 -5.43 4.24 -8.21
C ASP A 73 -6.78 4.15 -7.47
N VAL A 74 -6.88 3.29 -6.45
CA VAL A 74 -8.11 3.09 -5.65
C VAL A 74 -8.19 3.98 -4.41
N ARG A 75 -7.30 4.98 -4.28
CA ARG A 75 -7.10 5.69 -3.01
C ARG A 75 -8.36 6.33 -2.44
N ALA A 76 -9.14 6.96 -3.31
CA ALA A 76 -10.41 7.60 -2.94
C ALA A 76 -11.51 6.56 -2.64
N GLU A 77 -11.59 5.47 -3.41
CA GLU A 77 -12.59 4.42 -3.23
C GLU A 77 -12.40 3.66 -1.91
N ARG A 78 -11.13 3.38 -1.56
CA ARG A 78 -10.77 2.57 -0.39
C ARG A 78 -10.49 3.39 0.85
N ASN A 79 -10.46 4.72 0.74
CA ASN A 79 -10.06 5.63 1.81
C ASN A 79 -8.74 5.20 2.48
N ASN A 80 -7.82 4.61 1.70
CA ASN A 80 -6.55 4.08 2.19
C ASN A 80 -5.46 5.17 2.21
N GLY A 81 -5.80 6.44 1.96
CA GLY A 81 -4.83 7.52 1.81
C GLY A 81 -3.80 7.61 2.95
N PRO A 82 -4.20 7.52 4.23
CA PRO A 82 -3.27 7.52 5.36
C PRO A 82 -2.24 6.37 5.32
N TRP A 83 -2.54 5.25 4.65
CA TRP A 83 -1.65 4.10 4.56
C TRP A 83 -0.40 4.35 3.71
N HIS A 84 -0.32 5.47 2.99
CA HIS A 84 0.80 5.76 2.09
C HIS A 84 1.94 6.54 2.78
N TYR A 85 1.76 6.99 4.03
CA TYR A 85 2.73 7.84 4.71
C TYR A 85 2.63 7.76 6.24
N ILE A 86 3.53 8.47 6.92
CA ILE A 86 3.47 8.83 8.34
C ILE A 86 3.88 10.31 8.41
N ASP A 87 3.10 11.12 9.11
CA ASP A 87 3.41 12.53 9.35
C ASP A 87 4.23 12.68 10.64
N ILE A 88 5.52 12.97 10.49
CA ILE A 88 6.45 13.13 11.62
C ILE A 88 6.76 14.63 11.81
N PRO A 89 6.61 15.19 13.03
CA PRO A 89 7.00 16.57 13.31
C PRO A 89 8.47 16.86 13.00
N ARG A 90 8.76 18.06 12.48
CA ARG A 90 10.12 18.41 11.99
C ARG A 90 11.19 18.42 13.08
N ASP A 91 10.81 18.63 14.33
CA ASP A 91 11.68 18.65 15.51
C ASP A 91 11.92 17.25 16.10
N LYS A 92 11.34 16.21 15.50
CA LYS A 92 11.56 14.81 15.91
C LYS A 92 12.65 14.18 15.05
N HIS A 93 13.73 13.77 15.71
CA HIS A 93 14.91 13.18 15.08
C HIS A 93 15.12 11.69 15.42
N GLY A 94 14.16 11.07 16.12
CA GLY A 94 14.21 9.66 16.50
C GLY A 94 13.04 9.27 17.41
N GLY A 95 12.89 7.98 17.65
CA GLY A 95 11.81 7.41 18.45
C GLY A 95 10.93 6.44 17.67
N PRO A 96 9.94 5.81 18.33
CA PRO A 96 9.07 4.84 17.70
C PRO A 96 8.09 5.53 16.75
N LEU A 97 8.04 5.08 15.49
CA LEU A 97 7.10 5.62 14.49
C LEU A 97 5.62 5.38 14.84
N ALA A 98 5.34 4.41 15.72
CA ALA A 98 4.00 4.05 16.13
C ALA A 98 3.23 5.22 16.78
N GLU A 99 3.92 6.18 17.41
CA GLU A 99 3.28 7.34 18.03
C GLU A 99 2.67 8.31 17.01
N PHE A 100 3.16 8.27 15.76
CA PHE A 100 2.68 9.11 14.65
C PHE A 100 1.71 8.37 13.73
N CYS A 101 1.36 7.13 14.04
CA CYS A 101 0.38 6.37 13.28
C CYS A 101 -1.03 6.76 13.73
N GLY A 102 -1.74 7.50 12.88
CA GLY A 102 -3.09 7.98 13.17
C GLY A 102 -4.14 6.87 13.33
N PRO A 103 -5.37 7.23 13.77
CA PRO A 103 -6.45 6.27 13.94
C PRO A 103 -6.87 5.60 12.63
N ASP A 104 -6.78 6.32 11.50
CA ASP A 104 -7.10 5.82 10.16
C ASP A 104 -6.00 4.91 9.57
N GLY A 105 -4.92 4.70 10.32
CA GLY A 105 -3.76 3.89 9.93
C GLY A 105 -2.61 4.71 9.36
N CYS A 106 -1.55 4.00 9.00
CA CYS A 106 -0.32 4.53 8.44
C CYS A 106 0.44 3.42 7.69
N VAL A 107 1.51 3.77 6.96
CA VAL A 107 2.24 2.80 6.14
C VAL A 107 2.79 1.59 6.90
N THR A 108 3.28 1.78 8.13
CA THR A 108 3.84 0.67 8.92
C THR A 108 2.76 -0.28 9.43
N ARG A 109 1.59 0.26 9.83
CA ARG A 109 0.42 -0.56 10.19
C ARG A 109 -0.10 -1.32 8.98
N ALA A 110 -0.28 -0.64 7.84
CA ALA A 110 -0.78 -1.25 6.61
C ALA A 110 0.13 -2.41 6.14
N ILE A 111 1.46 -2.21 6.11
CA ILE A 111 2.41 -3.29 5.78
C ILE A 111 2.24 -4.49 6.72
N SER A 112 2.13 -4.24 8.03
CA SER A 112 2.00 -5.30 9.03
C SER A 112 0.70 -6.10 8.86
N GLU A 113 -0.42 -5.41 8.60
CA GLU A 113 -1.73 -6.01 8.39
C GLU A 113 -1.78 -6.82 7.07
N GLN A 114 -1.33 -6.24 5.96
CA GLN A 114 -1.30 -6.94 4.68
C GLN A 114 -0.37 -8.17 4.72
N PHE A 115 0.75 -8.08 5.44
CA PHE A 115 1.63 -9.23 5.64
C PHE A 115 1.00 -10.33 6.51
N ALA A 116 0.20 -9.96 7.51
CA ALA A 116 -0.56 -10.93 8.30
C ALA A 116 -1.62 -11.64 7.44
N ILE A 117 -2.31 -10.90 6.58
CA ILE A 117 -3.28 -11.46 5.61
C ILE A 117 -2.60 -12.43 4.65
N LEU A 118 -1.46 -12.06 4.06
CA LEU A 118 -0.70 -12.94 3.15
C LEU A 118 -0.20 -14.23 3.80
N LYS A 119 0.03 -14.22 5.12
CA LYS A 119 0.41 -15.41 5.90
C LYS A 119 -0.76 -16.33 6.21
N ASP A 120 -1.97 -15.77 6.30
CA ASP A 120 -3.15 -16.52 6.66
C ASP A 120 -3.67 -17.32 5.45
N LYS A 121 -3.38 -18.61 5.45
CA LYS A 121 -3.83 -19.56 4.42
C LYS A 121 -5.34 -19.76 4.38
N SER A 122 -6.05 -19.31 5.42
CA SER A 122 -7.52 -19.37 5.51
C SER A 122 -8.19 -18.05 5.14
N ALA A 123 -7.42 -16.96 4.96
CA ALA A 123 -7.93 -15.74 4.38
C ALA A 123 -8.46 -16.07 2.98
N VAL A 124 -9.78 -16.03 2.84
CA VAL A 124 -10.45 -16.29 1.56
C VAL A 124 -9.81 -15.35 0.54
N SER A 125 -9.45 -15.85 -0.66
CA SER A 125 -8.75 -15.07 -1.69
C SER A 125 -9.37 -13.67 -1.88
N SER A 126 -10.71 -13.53 -1.74
CA SER A 126 -11.45 -12.27 -1.78
C SER A 126 -11.13 -11.28 -0.63
N ALA A 127 -10.81 -11.73 0.59
CA ALA A 127 -10.46 -10.90 1.74
C ALA A 127 -9.15 -10.11 1.53
N ILE A 128 -8.21 -10.67 0.76
CA ILE A 128 -6.91 -10.07 0.45
C ILE A 128 -7.09 -8.74 -0.29
N CYS A 129 -8.03 -8.68 -1.23
CA CYS A 129 -8.34 -7.47 -2.00
C CYS A 129 -9.52 -6.65 -1.46
N THR A 130 -10.23 -7.11 -0.42
CA THR A 130 -11.42 -6.44 0.14
C THR A 130 -11.24 -5.87 1.55
N SER A 131 -10.06 -6.02 2.17
CA SER A 131 -9.78 -5.43 3.49
C SER A 131 -9.89 -3.89 3.44
N ARG A 132 -11.11 -3.39 3.68
CA ARG A 132 -11.31 -2.09 4.34
C ARG A 132 -10.64 -2.20 5.71
N SER A 133 -10.14 -1.07 6.20
CA SER A 133 -9.67 -0.93 7.58
C SER A 133 -10.54 -1.75 8.52
N MET A 134 -9.93 -2.66 9.28
CA MET A 134 -10.66 -3.41 10.30
C MET A 134 -11.37 -2.40 11.21
N PRO A 135 -12.68 -2.57 11.50
CA PRO A 135 -13.31 -1.72 12.48
C PRO A 135 -12.59 -1.87 13.81
N SER A 136 -12.35 -0.73 14.47
CA SER A 136 -11.87 -0.67 15.85
C SER A 136 -12.64 -1.66 16.72
N THR A 137 -11.96 -2.35 17.62
CA THR A 137 -12.43 -3.45 18.49
C THR A 137 -13.60 -3.11 19.43
N THR A 138 -14.30 -2.01 19.19
CA THR A 138 -15.42 -1.52 19.99
C THR A 138 -16.79 -2.02 19.53
N GLU A 139 -16.95 -2.46 18.27
CA GLU A 139 -18.26 -2.88 17.72
C GLU A 139 -18.64 -4.34 18.01
N THR A 140 -17.74 -5.19 18.52
CA THR A 140 -18.02 -6.62 18.71
C THR A 140 -18.75 -6.98 20.00
N MET A 141 -19.06 -6.01 20.88
CA MET A 141 -19.71 -6.31 22.16
C MET A 141 -21.23 -6.08 22.19
N GLU A 142 -21.85 -5.46 21.17
CA GLU A 142 -23.28 -5.10 21.24
C GLU A 142 -24.24 -6.13 20.61
N ALA A 143 -23.72 -7.14 19.89
CA ALA A 143 -24.57 -8.07 19.13
C ALA A 143 -24.95 -9.38 19.87
N THR A 144 -24.62 -9.55 21.16
CA THR A 144 -24.90 -10.81 21.91
C THR A 144 -25.77 -10.62 23.17
N ALA A 145 -26.48 -9.51 23.29
CA ALA A 145 -27.42 -9.27 24.40
C ALA A 145 -28.85 -9.04 23.89
N SER A 146 -29.41 -9.99 23.14
CA SER A 146 -30.85 -10.14 23.00
C SER A 146 -31.21 -11.57 22.61
N ARG A 147 -31.30 -12.44 23.63
CA ARG A 147 -32.10 -13.66 23.66
C ARG A 147 -32.66 -13.83 25.06
#